data_AF-A0AAV0Q5I1-F1
#
_entry.id   AF-A0AAV0Q5I1-F1
#
_cell.length_a   1.000
_cell.length_b   1.000
_cell.length_c   1.000
_cell.angle_alpha   90.00
_cell.angle_beta   90.00
_cell.angle_gamma   90.00
#
_symmetry.space_group_name_H-M   'P 1'
#
loop_
_entity.id
_entity.type
_entity.pdbx_description
1 polymer ?
#
loop_
_entity_poly.entity_id
_entity_poly.type
_entity_poly.pdbx_seq_one_letter_code
_entity_poly.pdbx_strand_id
1 'polypeptide(L)'
;MCFKRSALSVVIFSENFADSSRCLDEVATISRSMEEFGHLVLPVFYKVDPSDVSEDSGSYDRKRWIDALKAVANCVGYTLQEIKIDSDLVEEIVNVVLKRLAEISPRVKSDHLVGMDVRASEVEQLLAMNVYDFRIIGLWGMGGIGKTTLATTCYHSFVSSEKEMKYHFVPNINEKLENQYGIEGMVHELYSILLSADNLDSHNMGIGYRRERLSRLRVFLVLDNVEKIPQLEQLLLGDKQAANLFGPGSRIIVTTRNRRVLENAGANIYEVKHLHSHESLQLFGIHAFKNCLPSDDYLDLSGVAVSHCKGSPLAIKVLGCALLNKQRSYWESFLYELGKNPKLEIDDVLRRSYSELETVKKSLFLDIACFYPRLIKSLAIEYFPSSYLEDLINKSLLSYVFSEREGLERIEVHDLLKEMAWAIVNEESKLENRSRLKNYDDIYKLLAVGDVKTSRIFNYLNIMKPKEKHGSSFE
;
A
#
# COMPACT_ATOMS: atom_id res chain seq x y z
N MET A 1 -30.36 -26.90 -5.14
CA MET A 1 -30.12 -26.87 -3.68
C MET A 1 -28.79 -26.17 -3.43
N CYS A 2 -28.79 -25.09 -2.65
CA CYS A 2 -27.69 -24.13 -2.54
C CYS A 2 -26.43 -24.63 -1.81
N PHE A 3 -26.47 -25.79 -1.15
CA PHE A 3 -25.41 -26.23 -0.23
C PHE A 3 -24.06 -26.57 -0.90
N LYS A 4 -24.06 -27.01 -2.17
CA LYS A 4 -22.83 -27.33 -2.91
C LYS A 4 -21.93 -26.11 -3.20
N ARG A 5 -22.42 -24.89 -2.95
CA ARG A 5 -21.68 -23.62 -3.14
C ARG A 5 -21.48 -22.85 -1.83
N SER A 6 -21.89 -23.41 -0.69
CA SER A 6 -21.69 -22.78 0.62
C SER A 6 -20.28 -23.09 1.12
N ALA A 7 -19.62 -22.12 1.75
CA ALA A 7 -18.31 -22.32 2.38
C ALA A 7 -18.42 -22.99 3.77
N LEU A 8 -19.56 -22.79 4.44
CA LEU A 8 -19.87 -23.31 5.77
C LEU A 8 -21.39 -23.46 5.92
N SER A 9 -21.84 -24.48 6.65
CA SER A 9 -23.25 -24.68 7.03
C SER A 9 -23.42 -24.58 8.54
N VAL A 10 -24.38 -23.76 9.00
CA VAL A 10 -24.79 -23.70 10.41
C VAL A 10 -26.06 -24.53 10.56
N VAL A 11 -26.05 -25.52 11.46
CA VAL A 11 -27.19 -26.40 11.73
C VAL A 11 -27.70 -26.11 13.13
N ILE A 12 -28.93 -25.61 13.25
CA ILE A 12 -29.55 -25.27 14.53
C ILE A 12 -30.47 -26.41 14.95
N PHE A 13 -30.07 -27.15 15.98
CA PHE A 13 -30.89 -28.16 16.64
C PHE A 13 -31.80 -27.48 17.66
N SER A 14 -33.09 -27.82 17.62
CA SER A 14 -34.12 -27.38 18.55
C SER A 14 -35.03 -28.55 18.89
N GLU A 15 -35.90 -28.40 19.90
CA GLU A 15 -36.75 -29.48 20.40
C GLU A 15 -37.56 -30.18 19.29
N ASN A 16 -38.08 -29.43 18.32
CA ASN A 16 -38.93 -29.95 17.25
C ASN A 16 -38.18 -30.17 15.92
N PHE A 17 -36.85 -30.20 15.94
CA PHE A 17 -36.04 -30.34 14.71
C PHE A 17 -36.33 -31.65 13.98
N ALA A 18 -36.50 -32.74 14.74
CA ALA A 18 -36.72 -34.08 14.21
C ALA A 18 -38.15 -34.32 13.68
N ASP A 19 -39.09 -33.41 13.94
CA ASP A 19 -40.47 -33.52 13.46
C ASP A 19 -40.61 -33.19 11.97
N SER A 20 -39.60 -32.52 11.41
CA SER A 20 -39.56 -32.10 10.00
C SER A 20 -38.71 -33.05 9.17
N SER A 21 -39.35 -33.86 8.33
CA SER A 21 -38.66 -34.71 7.35
C SER A 21 -37.71 -33.93 6.44
N ARG A 22 -38.04 -32.66 6.14
CA ARG A 22 -37.19 -31.77 5.37
C ARG A 22 -35.90 -31.38 6.11
N CYS A 23 -35.98 -31.10 7.40
CA CYS A 23 -34.81 -30.81 8.22
C CYS A 23 -33.88 -32.02 8.29
N LEU A 24 -34.45 -33.22 8.42
CA LEU A 24 -33.71 -34.49 8.43
C LEU A 24 -33.04 -34.78 7.08
N ASP A 25 -33.71 -34.51 5.96
CA ASP A 25 -33.14 -34.66 4.62
C ASP A 25 -32.02 -33.65 4.32
N GLU A 26 -32.17 -32.41 4.80
CA GLU A 26 -31.15 -31.36 4.67
C GLU A 26 -29.89 -31.73 5.49
N VAL A 27 -30.04 -32.20 6.73
CA VAL A 27 -28.91 -32.67 7.55
C VAL A 27 -28.23 -33.90 6.94
N ALA A 28 -29.01 -34.86 6.42
CA ALA A 28 -28.43 -36.00 5.72
C ALA A 28 -27.66 -35.60 4.46
N THR A 29 -28.05 -34.52 3.80
CA THR A 29 -27.33 -33.96 2.66
C THR A 29 -26.05 -33.25 3.10
N ILE A 30 -26.09 -32.49 4.20
CA ILE A 30 -24.93 -31.82 4.79
C ILE A 30 -23.90 -32.84 5.27
N SER A 31 -24.32 -33.90 5.97
CA SER A 31 -23.43 -34.98 6.43
C SER A 31 -22.69 -35.65 5.29
N ARG A 32 -23.38 -35.95 4.18
CA ARG A 32 -22.74 -36.48 2.97
C ARG A 32 -21.72 -35.51 2.38
N SER A 33 -22.06 -34.22 2.32
CA SER A 33 -21.15 -33.20 1.81
C SER A 33 -19.91 -33.02 2.69
N MET A 34 -20.06 -33.21 4.01
CA MET A 34 -18.96 -33.19 4.97
C MET A 34 -18.01 -34.35 4.73
N GLU A 35 -18.54 -35.57 4.54
CA GLU A 35 -17.75 -36.78 4.28
C GLU A 35 -17.08 -36.77 2.89
N GLU A 36 -17.80 -36.38 1.85
CA GLU A 36 -17.31 -36.45 0.45
C GLU A 36 -16.40 -35.28 0.08
N PHE A 37 -16.66 -34.07 0.60
CA PHE A 37 -16.00 -32.84 0.15
C PHE A 37 -15.32 -32.05 1.27
N GLY A 38 -15.29 -32.57 2.50
CA GLY A 38 -14.71 -31.84 3.65
C GLY A 38 -15.47 -30.55 3.98
N HIS A 39 -16.76 -30.49 3.64
CA HIS A 39 -17.61 -29.32 3.89
C HIS A 39 -17.68 -29.00 5.38
N LEU A 40 -17.54 -27.72 5.74
CA LEU A 40 -17.47 -27.31 7.14
C LEU A 40 -18.85 -27.07 7.72
N VAL A 41 -19.09 -27.64 8.89
CA VAL A 41 -20.38 -27.62 9.56
C VAL A 41 -20.22 -27.15 11.00
N LEU A 42 -21.08 -26.21 11.41
CA LEU A 42 -21.18 -25.72 12.78
C LEU A 42 -22.54 -26.14 13.36
N PRO A 43 -22.58 -27.14 14.26
CA PRO A 43 -23.80 -27.46 14.98
C PRO A 43 -24.03 -26.44 16.12
N VAL A 44 -25.29 -26.02 16.29
CA VAL A 44 -25.75 -25.13 17.36
C VAL A 44 -26.92 -25.83 18.05
N PHE A 45 -26.80 -26.07 19.35
CA PHE A 45 -27.84 -26.73 20.14
C PHE A 45 -28.63 -25.69 20.92
N TYR A 46 -29.82 -25.35 20.42
CA TYR A 46 -30.70 -24.37 21.06
C TYR A 46 -31.69 -25.08 21.98
N LYS A 47 -31.45 -24.97 23.30
CA LYS A 47 -32.31 -25.55 24.36
C LYS A 47 -32.50 -27.08 24.27
N VAL A 48 -31.54 -27.77 23.65
CA VAL A 48 -31.52 -29.24 23.53
C VAL A 48 -30.13 -29.75 23.89
N ASP A 49 -30.03 -30.95 24.47
CA ASP A 49 -28.74 -31.56 24.76
C ASP A 49 -28.26 -32.36 23.53
N PRO A 50 -26.98 -32.25 23.14
CA PRO A 50 -26.39 -33.13 22.11
C PRO A 50 -26.61 -34.63 22.37
N SER A 51 -26.75 -35.02 23.64
CA SER A 51 -26.98 -36.40 24.10
C SER A 51 -28.40 -36.90 23.84
N ASP A 52 -29.37 -35.99 23.59
CA ASP A 52 -30.77 -36.35 23.31
C ASP A 52 -30.95 -37.00 21.93
N VAL A 53 -29.89 -37.01 21.10
CA VAL A 53 -29.83 -37.70 19.82
C VAL A 53 -29.53 -39.20 20.05
N SER A 54 -30.48 -39.95 20.63
CA SER A 54 -30.31 -41.37 20.93
C SER A 54 -31.34 -42.31 20.28
N GLU A 55 -31.04 -43.60 20.37
CA GLU A 55 -31.33 -44.68 19.41
C GLU A 55 -32.75 -45.22 19.46
N ASP A 56 -33.41 -45.28 18.30
CA ASP A 56 -34.52 -46.22 18.09
C ASP A 56 -34.52 -46.79 16.67
N SER A 57 -34.26 -48.09 16.57
CA SER A 57 -34.08 -48.83 15.32
C SER A 57 -35.41 -49.36 14.76
N GLY A 58 -35.73 -49.02 13.50
CA GLY A 58 -36.86 -49.66 12.81
C GLY A 58 -37.06 -49.37 11.31
N SER A 59 -36.36 -48.40 10.70
CA SER A 59 -36.52 -48.05 9.27
C SER A 59 -35.20 -47.58 8.64
N TYR A 60 -34.97 -47.89 7.35
CA TYR A 60 -33.76 -47.53 6.59
C TYR A 60 -33.55 -46.01 6.50
N ASP A 61 -34.62 -45.25 6.27
CA ASP A 61 -34.56 -43.78 6.24
C ASP A 61 -34.27 -43.19 7.62
N ARG A 62 -34.85 -43.80 8.67
CA ARG A 62 -34.60 -43.40 10.06
C ARG A 62 -33.14 -43.65 10.46
N LYS A 63 -32.54 -44.76 10.02
CA LYS A 63 -31.12 -45.06 10.25
C LYS A 63 -30.21 -44.03 9.57
N ARG A 64 -30.49 -43.72 8.31
CA ARG A 64 -29.76 -42.67 7.56
C ARG A 64 -29.83 -41.31 8.26
N TRP A 65 -31.00 -40.93 8.77
CA TRP A 65 -31.16 -39.66 9.49
C TRP A 65 -30.44 -39.67 10.84
N ILE A 66 -30.51 -40.77 11.61
CA ILE A 66 -29.79 -40.92 12.88
C ILE A 66 -28.27 -40.81 12.67
N ASP A 67 -27.73 -41.50 11.66
CA ASP A 67 -26.29 -41.48 11.38
C ASP A 67 -25.82 -40.06 10.99
N ALA A 68 -26.60 -39.35 10.18
CA ALA A 68 -26.31 -37.97 9.80
C ALA A 68 -26.41 -36.97 10.97
N LEU A 69 -27.41 -37.14 11.85
CA LEU A 69 -27.54 -36.33 13.06
C LEU A 69 -26.34 -36.54 13.99
N LYS A 70 -25.94 -37.80 14.22
CA LYS A 70 -24.75 -38.14 15.01
C LYS A 70 -23.48 -37.56 14.39
N ALA A 71 -23.31 -37.68 13.07
CA ALA A 71 -22.14 -37.16 12.38
C ALA A 71 -22.01 -35.64 12.51
N VAL A 72 -23.12 -34.90 12.32
CA VAL A 72 -23.14 -33.44 12.46
C VAL A 72 -23.02 -32.99 13.93
N ALA A 73 -23.65 -33.71 14.87
CA ALA A 73 -23.58 -33.40 16.30
C ALA A 73 -22.17 -33.64 16.88
N ASN A 74 -21.44 -34.62 16.36
CA ASN A 74 -20.06 -34.94 16.76
C ASN A 74 -18.99 -34.07 16.07
N CYS A 75 -19.35 -33.19 15.14
CA CYS A 75 -18.44 -32.15 14.68
C CYS A 75 -17.98 -31.32 15.88
N VAL A 76 -16.73 -30.83 15.86
CA VAL A 76 -16.17 -29.96 16.91
C VAL A 76 -17.03 -28.70 17.01
N GLY A 77 -18.04 -28.81 17.87
CA GLY A 77 -19.24 -28.03 17.86
C GLY A 77 -19.44 -27.55 19.28
N TYR A 78 -19.47 -26.23 19.41
CA TYR A 78 -19.69 -25.58 20.69
C TYR A 78 -21.08 -26.00 21.19
N THR A 79 -21.12 -26.87 22.20
CA THR A 79 -22.31 -27.02 23.01
C THR A 79 -22.44 -25.74 23.81
N LEU A 80 -23.26 -24.80 23.32
CA LEU A 80 -23.57 -23.54 24.01
C LEU A 80 -24.52 -23.87 25.17
N GLN A 81 -24.00 -24.58 26.16
CA GLN A 81 -24.71 -24.81 27.41
C GLN A 81 -24.56 -23.56 28.29
N GLU A 82 -25.72 -23.03 28.69
CA GLU A 82 -25.93 -21.96 29.67
C GLU A 82 -25.68 -20.50 29.24
N ILE A 83 -26.13 -20.10 28.05
CA ILE A 83 -26.32 -18.66 27.76
C ILE A 83 -27.78 -18.27 28.05
N LYS A 84 -27.97 -17.33 28.99
CA LYS A 84 -29.30 -16.90 29.47
C LYS A 84 -30.02 -15.92 28.54
N ILE A 85 -29.31 -15.32 27.57
CA ILE A 85 -29.82 -14.23 26.72
C ILE A 85 -29.57 -14.59 25.24
N ASP A 86 -30.63 -14.63 24.43
CA ASP A 86 -30.57 -15.02 23.02
C ASP A 86 -29.68 -14.07 22.17
N SER A 87 -29.52 -12.80 22.57
CA SER A 87 -28.65 -11.83 21.88
C SER A 87 -27.17 -12.21 21.93
N ASP A 88 -26.70 -12.63 23.10
CA ASP A 88 -25.30 -13.01 23.32
C ASP A 88 -24.96 -14.29 22.54
N LEU A 89 -25.93 -15.22 22.48
CA LEU A 89 -25.84 -16.45 21.69
C LEU A 89 -25.65 -16.14 20.19
N VAL A 90 -26.43 -15.20 19.64
CA VAL A 90 -26.32 -14.80 18.23
C VAL A 90 -24.96 -14.16 17.96
N GLU A 91 -24.50 -13.26 18.84
CA GLU A 91 -23.20 -12.60 18.69
C GLU A 91 -22.05 -13.62 18.70
N GLU A 92 -22.10 -14.61 19.61
CA GLU A 92 -21.11 -15.68 19.67
C GLU A 92 -21.12 -16.55 18.41
N ILE A 93 -22.30 -16.95 17.91
CA ILE A 93 -22.42 -17.70 16.65
C ILE A 93 -21.82 -16.91 15.49
N VAL A 94 -22.11 -15.61 15.37
CA VAL A 94 -21.56 -14.74 14.31
C VAL A 94 -20.04 -14.70 14.40
N ASN A 95 -19.47 -14.51 15.60
CA ASN A 95 -18.03 -14.47 15.81
C ASN A 95 -17.34 -15.79 15.43
N VAL A 96 -17.92 -16.93 15.79
CA VAL A 96 -17.40 -18.25 15.41
C VAL A 96 -17.46 -18.46 13.90
N VAL A 97 -18.57 -18.10 13.25
CA VAL A 97 -18.72 -18.20 11.79
C VAL A 97 -17.70 -17.32 11.08
N LEU A 98 -17.53 -16.06 11.49
CA LEU A 98 -16.56 -15.14 10.92
C LEU A 98 -15.12 -15.66 11.05
N LYS A 99 -14.77 -16.21 12.23
CA LYS A 99 -13.45 -16.81 12.46
C LYS A 99 -13.20 -17.99 11.52
N ARG A 100 -14.16 -18.91 11.38
CA ARG A 100 -14.04 -20.07 10.49
C ARG A 100 -13.92 -19.64 9.04
N LEU A 101 -14.76 -18.70 8.59
CA LEU A 101 -14.66 -18.15 7.25
C LEU A 101 -13.30 -17.50 6.98
N ALA A 102 -12.69 -16.84 7.97
CA ALA A 102 -11.34 -16.29 7.85
C ALA A 102 -10.25 -17.37 7.78
N GLU A 103 -10.41 -18.51 8.47
CA GLU A 103 -9.48 -19.65 8.40
C GLU A 103 -9.51 -20.36 7.04
N ILE A 104 -10.70 -20.47 6.43
CA ILE A 104 -10.94 -21.18 5.17
C ILE A 104 -10.75 -20.27 3.96
N SER A 105 -10.93 -18.96 4.16
CA SER A 105 -10.62 -17.98 3.13
C SER A 105 -9.18 -18.24 2.69
N PRO A 106 -8.92 -18.41 1.39
CA PRO A 106 -7.56 -18.54 0.92
C PRO A 106 -6.83 -17.32 1.46
N ARG A 107 -5.93 -17.53 2.43
CA ARG A 107 -4.93 -16.53 2.75
C ARG A 107 -4.32 -16.25 1.39
N VAL A 108 -4.54 -15.05 0.88
CA VAL A 108 -3.64 -14.51 -0.13
C VAL A 108 -2.34 -14.41 0.64
N LYS A 109 -1.62 -15.54 0.74
CA LYS A 109 -0.20 -15.50 1.04
C LYS A 109 0.28 -14.54 0.00
N SER A 110 0.82 -13.45 0.49
CA SER A 110 1.43 -12.45 -0.33
C SER A 110 2.75 -13.07 -0.81
N ASP A 111 2.66 -14.11 -1.65
CA ASP A 111 3.75 -14.93 -2.20
C ASP A 111 4.69 -14.11 -3.12
N HIS A 112 4.58 -12.78 -3.05
CA HIS A 112 5.25 -11.78 -3.84
C HIS A 112 5.85 -10.66 -2.98
N LEU A 113 5.78 -10.72 -1.64
CA LEU A 113 6.44 -9.75 -0.78
C LEU A 113 7.89 -10.14 -0.55
N VAL A 114 8.81 -9.28 -0.97
CA VAL A 114 10.25 -9.49 -0.82
C VAL A 114 10.85 -8.39 0.05
N GLY A 115 11.60 -8.78 1.08
CA GLY A 115 12.29 -7.85 1.99
C GLY A 115 11.36 -7.08 2.92
N MET A 116 10.07 -7.43 2.95
CA MET A 116 9.05 -6.70 3.69
C MET A 116 9.13 -6.93 5.20
N ASP A 117 9.58 -8.10 5.64
CA ASP A 117 9.57 -8.48 7.06
C ASP A 117 10.43 -7.55 7.92
N VAL A 118 11.63 -7.20 7.42
CA VAL A 118 12.55 -6.29 8.12
C VAL A 118 11.94 -4.90 8.25
N ARG A 119 11.41 -4.35 7.15
CA ARG A 119 10.79 -3.00 7.13
C ARG A 119 9.52 -2.96 7.97
N ALA A 120 8.70 -4.02 7.93
CA ALA A 120 7.50 -4.14 8.74
C ALA A 120 7.87 -4.18 10.24
N SER A 121 8.89 -4.95 10.62
CA SER A 121 9.37 -4.99 12.01
C SER A 121 9.89 -3.63 12.48
N GLU A 122 10.62 -2.88 11.64
CA GLU A 122 11.03 -1.50 11.96
C GLU A 122 9.84 -0.58 12.21
N VAL A 123 8.79 -0.66 11.38
CA VAL A 123 7.55 0.13 11.58
C VAL A 123 6.79 -0.32 12.83
N GLU A 124 6.72 -1.63 13.10
CA GLU A 124 6.12 -2.19 14.31
C GLU A 124 6.82 -1.71 15.58
N GLN A 125 8.15 -1.58 15.56
CA GLN A 125 8.93 -0.99 16.65
C GLN A 125 8.58 0.49 16.86
N LEU A 126 8.39 1.26 15.78
CA LEU A 126 7.99 2.66 15.87
C LEU A 126 6.57 2.81 16.42
N LEU A 127 5.67 1.91 16.04
CA LEU A 127 4.34 1.82 16.61
C LEU A 127 4.41 1.58 18.12
N ALA A 128 5.31 0.71 18.60
CA ALA A 128 5.47 0.41 20.03
C ALA A 128 4.11 0.16 20.72
N MET A 129 3.42 -0.91 20.30
CA MET A 129 2.05 -1.22 20.73
C MET A 129 1.87 -1.40 22.25
N ASN A 130 2.98 -1.65 22.95
CA ASN A 130 3.07 -1.79 24.41
C ASN A 130 3.06 -0.46 25.18
N VAL A 131 3.17 0.69 24.49
CA VAL A 131 3.14 2.01 25.13
C VAL A 131 1.74 2.61 25.02
N TYR A 132 1.19 3.13 26.11
CA TYR A 132 -0.18 3.64 26.16
C TYR A 132 -0.33 5.12 25.75
N ASP A 133 0.48 5.60 24.81
CA ASP A 133 0.47 6.97 24.26
C ASP A 133 -0.28 7.05 22.92
N PHE A 134 -0.34 8.23 22.30
CA PHE A 134 -0.87 8.41 20.94
C PHE A 134 0.30 8.58 19.95
N ARG A 135 0.25 7.92 18.78
CA ARG A 135 1.30 8.05 17.75
C ARG A 135 0.75 8.07 16.33
N ILE A 136 1.35 8.94 15.51
CA ILE A 136 1.23 8.89 14.06
C ILE A 136 2.58 8.47 13.49
N ILE A 137 2.58 7.40 12.69
CA ILE A 137 3.74 6.94 11.93
C ILE A 137 3.52 7.31 10.46
N GLY A 138 4.42 8.09 9.90
CA GLY A 138 4.35 8.55 8.52
C GLY A 138 5.28 7.76 7.61
N LEU A 139 4.73 6.98 6.67
CA LEU A 139 5.53 6.30 5.64
C LEU A 139 5.72 7.26 4.46
N TRP A 140 6.97 7.66 4.22
CA TRP A 140 7.34 8.65 3.21
C TRP A 140 8.31 8.06 2.17
N GLY A 141 8.26 8.59 0.94
CA GLY A 141 9.18 8.22 -0.13
C GLY A 141 8.59 8.34 -1.54
N MET A 142 9.40 8.00 -2.54
CA MET A 142 9.06 8.10 -3.97
C MET A 142 7.82 7.27 -4.36
N GLY A 143 7.14 7.66 -5.45
CA GLY A 143 6.10 6.83 -6.06
C GLY A 143 6.62 5.44 -6.44
N GLY A 144 5.81 4.39 -6.19
CA GLY A 144 6.17 3.02 -6.55
C GLY A 144 7.16 2.30 -5.60
N ILE A 145 7.61 2.96 -4.53
CA ILE A 145 8.60 2.40 -3.57
C ILE A 145 8.05 1.31 -2.63
N GLY A 146 6.73 1.12 -2.58
CA GLY A 146 6.09 0.11 -1.72
C GLY A 146 5.50 0.61 -0.40
N LYS A 147 5.28 1.93 -0.21
CA LYS A 147 4.64 2.49 1.00
C LYS A 147 3.29 1.84 1.32
N THR A 148 2.38 1.79 0.34
CA THR A 148 1.06 1.18 0.49
C THR A 148 1.18 -0.28 0.88
N THR A 149 2.08 -1.02 0.21
CA THR A 149 2.36 -2.43 0.53
C THR A 149 2.85 -2.60 1.97
N LEU A 150 3.76 -1.75 2.44
CA LEU A 150 4.24 -1.76 3.82
C LEU A 150 3.14 -1.48 4.84
N ALA A 151 2.32 -0.46 4.58
CA ALA A 151 1.18 -0.14 5.45
C ALA A 151 0.16 -1.29 5.50
N THR A 152 -0.13 -1.91 4.36
CA THR A 152 -1.02 -3.08 4.26
C THR A 152 -0.45 -4.29 5.01
N THR A 153 0.85 -4.56 4.90
CA THR A 153 1.51 -5.64 5.67
C THR A 153 1.39 -5.39 7.18
N CYS A 154 1.68 -4.17 7.65
CA CYS A 154 1.55 -3.81 9.06
C CYS A 154 0.10 -3.94 9.55
N TYR A 155 -0.87 -3.51 8.73
CA TYR A 155 -2.29 -3.65 9.05
C TYR A 155 -2.72 -5.11 9.19
N HIS A 156 -2.34 -5.98 8.25
CA HIS A 156 -2.68 -7.39 8.35
C HIS A 156 -1.99 -8.10 9.52
N SER A 157 -0.71 -7.77 9.78
CA SER A 157 0.02 -8.23 10.97
C SER A 157 -0.76 -7.85 12.24
N PHE A 158 -1.11 -6.57 12.37
CA PHE A 158 -1.88 -6.04 13.49
C PHE A 158 -3.25 -6.72 13.68
N VAL A 159 -4.07 -6.81 12.62
CA VAL A 159 -5.41 -7.43 12.69
C VAL A 159 -5.33 -8.90 13.09
N SER A 160 -4.23 -9.58 12.76
CA SER A 160 -4.02 -10.96 13.15
C SER A 160 -3.62 -11.14 14.62
N SER A 161 -2.95 -10.14 15.22
CA SER A 161 -2.40 -10.23 16.57
C SER A 161 -3.26 -9.54 17.64
N GLU A 162 -3.85 -8.39 17.35
CA GLU A 162 -4.50 -7.52 18.34
C GLU A 162 -5.99 -7.36 18.03
N LYS A 163 -6.85 -7.87 18.92
CA LYS A 163 -8.31 -7.91 18.70
C LYS A 163 -9.10 -6.89 19.53
N GLU A 164 -8.44 -6.18 20.45
CA GLU A 164 -9.12 -5.30 21.41
C GLU A 164 -9.33 -3.87 20.89
N MET A 165 -8.52 -3.43 19.92
CA MET A 165 -8.64 -2.09 19.32
C MET A 165 -9.65 -2.08 18.17
N LYS A 166 -10.34 -0.95 17.99
CA LYS A 166 -11.06 -0.70 16.73
C LYS A 166 -10.03 -0.40 15.65
N TYR A 167 -10.21 -0.96 14.45
CA TYR A 167 -9.25 -0.76 13.37
C TYR A 167 -9.95 -0.52 12.04
N HIS A 168 -9.29 0.25 11.18
CA HIS A 168 -9.76 0.45 9.81
C HIS A 168 -8.61 0.81 8.87
N PHE A 169 -8.74 0.40 7.61
CA PHE A 169 -7.81 0.73 6.54
C PHE A 169 -8.56 1.52 5.47
N VAL A 170 -8.14 2.76 5.23
CA VAL A 170 -8.67 3.60 4.17
C VAL A 170 -7.72 3.50 2.96
N PRO A 171 -8.02 2.66 1.96
CA PRO A 171 -7.20 2.54 0.76
C PRO A 171 -7.27 3.81 -0.07
N ASN A 172 -6.14 4.20 -0.67
CA ASN A 172 -5.99 5.24 -1.67
C ASN A 172 -7.00 6.41 -1.58
N ILE A 173 -6.73 7.33 -0.66
CA ILE A 173 -7.64 8.43 -0.34
C ILE A 173 -7.95 9.29 -1.56
N ASN A 174 -6.99 9.57 -2.44
CA ASN A 174 -7.24 10.44 -3.60
C ASN A 174 -8.19 9.79 -4.62
N GLU A 175 -8.10 8.47 -4.82
CA GLU A 175 -9.03 7.75 -5.69
C GLU A 175 -10.44 7.68 -5.08
N LYS A 176 -10.55 7.51 -3.76
CA LYS A 176 -11.85 7.60 -3.09
C LYS A 176 -12.46 9.01 -3.18
N LEU A 177 -11.65 10.06 -3.07
CA LEU A 177 -12.11 11.45 -3.21
C LEU A 177 -12.68 11.76 -4.61
N GLU A 178 -12.13 11.15 -5.65
CA GLU A 178 -12.63 11.28 -7.02
C GLU A 178 -13.94 10.51 -7.26
N ASN A 179 -14.11 9.36 -6.58
CA ASN A 179 -15.21 8.43 -6.81
C ASN A 179 -16.39 8.57 -5.82
N GLN A 180 -16.20 9.18 -4.65
CA GLN A 180 -17.23 9.38 -3.61
C GLN A 180 -17.62 10.86 -3.51
N TYR A 181 -18.62 11.18 -2.67
CA TYR A 181 -19.15 12.54 -2.40
C TYR A 181 -18.14 13.51 -1.74
N GLY A 182 -16.85 13.43 -2.08
CA GLY A 182 -15.76 14.20 -1.50
C GLY A 182 -15.30 13.73 -0.13
N ILE A 183 -14.44 14.53 0.48
CA ILE A 183 -13.78 14.23 1.75
C ILE A 183 -14.74 14.12 2.94
N GLU A 184 -15.84 14.86 2.92
CA GLU A 184 -16.85 14.81 3.97
C GLU A 184 -17.55 13.45 4.02
N GLY A 185 -17.86 12.87 2.84
CA GLY A 185 -18.41 11.51 2.74
C GLY A 185 -17.44 10.47 3.27
N MET A 186 -16.14 10.60 2.95
CA MET A 186 -15.10 9.69 3.46
C MET A 186 -14.93 9.79 4.98
N VAL A 187 -14.91 11.01 5.51
CA VAL A 187 -14.89 11.29 6.96
C VAL A 187 -16.08 10.60 7.63
N HIS A 188 -17.27 10.74 7.05
CA HIS A 188 -18.48 10.11 7.57
C HIS A 188 -18.38 8.58 7.55
N GLU A 189 -17.97 7.98 6.43
CA GLU A 189 -17.76 6.53 6.28
C GLU A 189 -16.79 6.03 7.36
N LEU A 190 -15.60 6.65 7.45
CA LEU A 190 -14.57 6.28 8.42
C LEU A 190 -15.10 6.27 9.85
N TYR A 191 -15.78 7.33 10.27
CA TYR A 191 -16.23 7.46 11.64
C TYR A 191 -17.47 6.62 11.95
N SER A 192 -18.33 6.37 10.96
CA SER A 192 -19.43 5.42 11.13
C SER A 192 -18.93 4.00 11.42
N ILE A 193 -17.84 3.58 10.74
CA ILE A 193 -17.20 2.29 10.95
C ILE A 193 -16.54 2.22 12.33
N LEU A 194 -15.78 3.25 12.72
CA LEU A 194 -15.08 3.27 14.01
C LEU A 194 -16.04 3.33 15.22
N LEU A 195 -17.16 4.06 15.10
CA LEU A 195 -18.10 4.28 16.20
C LEU A 195 -19.15 3.18 16.36
N SER A 196 -19.23 2.24 15.41
CA SER A 196 -20.22 1.15 15.33
C SER A 196 -21.66 1.68 15.14
N ALA A 197 -22.45 1.08 14.24
CA ALA A 197 -23.74 1.60 13.77
C ALA A 197 -24.89 1.59 14.82
N ASP A 198 -24.64 1.19 16.06
CA ASP A 198 -25.70 0.88 17.04
C ASP A 198 -26.32 2.08 17.76
N ASN A 199 -26.07 3.32 17.34
CA ASN A 199 -26.78 4.46 17.93
C ASN A 199 -27.05 5.56 16.91
N LEU A 200 -28.35 5.72 16.60
CA LEU A 200 -29.06 6.94 16.18
C LEU A 200 -28.41 7.77 15.07
N ASP A 201 -29.02 7.75 13.88
CA ASP A 201 -28.87 8.72 12.79
C ASP A 201 -27.49 9.39 12.73
N SER A 202 -26.51 8.61 12.25
CA SER A 202 -25.14 9.06 11.99
C SER A 202 -25.08 10.29 11.07
N HIS A 203 -26.17 10.65 10.39
CA HIS A 203 -26.29 11.87 9.58
C HIS A 203 -26.31 13.17 10.40
N ASN A 204 -26.83 13.17 11.64
CA ASN A 204 -27.07 14.39 12.41
C ASN A 204 -26.18 14.57 13.65
N MET A 205 -25.25 13.64 13.90
CA MET A 205 -24.28 13.83 14.99
C MET A 205 -23.31 14.98 14.66
N GLY A 206 -23.27 15.98 15.53
CA GLY A 206 -22.30 17.07 15.43
C GLY A 206 -20.86 16.57 15.60
N ILE A 207 -19.90 17.24 14.94
CA ILE A 207 -18.47 16.91 14.99
C ILE A 207 -17.97 16.77 16.44
N GLY A 208 -18.43 17.63 17.35
CA GLY A 208 -18.07 17.59 18.77
C GLY A 208 -18.42 16.27 19.47
N TYR A 209 -19.60 15.72 19.22
CA TYR A 209 -20.03 14.45 19.82
C TYR A 209 -19.22 13.27 19.28
N ARG A 210 -18.89 13.25 17.99
CA ARG A 210 -18.01 12.23 17.41
C ARG A 210 -16.63 12.27 18.07
N ARG A 211 -16.04 13.46 18.25
CA ARG A 211 -14.75 13.63 18.91
C ARG A 211 -14.76 13.08 20.34
N GLU A 212 -15.79 13.39 21.13
CA GLU A 212 -15.90 12.92 22.51
C GLU A 212 -15.98 11.40 22.61
N ARG A 213 -16.65 10.73 21.67
CA ARG A 213 -16.69 9.26 21.64
C ARG A 213 -15.36 8.67 21.19
N LEU A 214 -14.74 9.23 20.16
CA LEU A 214 -13.46 8.76 19.62
C LEU A 214 -12.33 8.91 20.64
N SER A 215 -12.34 9.95 21.48
CA SER A 215 -11.34 10.17 22.51
C SER A 215 -11.35 9.11 23.63
N ARG A 216 -12.38 8.25 23.66
CA ARG A 216 -12.49 7.10 24.57
C ARG A 216 -12.12 5.77 23.91
N LEU A 217 -11.92 5.77 22.59
CA LEU A 217 -11.63 4.57 21.82
C LEU A 217 -10.15 4.47 21.50
N ARG A 218 -9.59 3.27 21.69
CA ARG A 218 -8.26 2.91 21.22
C ARG A 218 -8.37 2.43 19.77
N VAL A 219 -7.76 3.18 18.84
CA VAL A 219 -7.92 2.97 17.40
C VAL A 219 -6.59 2.67 16.71
N PHE A 220 -6.59 1.71 15.79
CA PHE A 220 -5.53 1.49 14.81
C PHE A 220 -6.03 1.88 13.41
N LEU A 221 -5.53 2.99 12.87
CA LEU A 221 -6.01 3.55 11.61
C LEU A 221 -4.89 3.61 10.58
N VAL A 222 -5.18 3.21 9.34
CA VAL A 222 -4.25 3.39 8.23
C VAL A 222 -4.89 4.26 7.16
N LEU A 223 -4.21 5.36 6.83
CA LEU A 223 -4.62 6.35 5.82
C LEU A 223 -3.63 6.29 4.66
N ASP A 224 -4.04 5.66 3.56
CA ASP A 224 -3.17 5.45 2.41
C ASP A 224 -3.28 6.58 1.37
N ASN A 225 -2.13 7.03 0.90
CA ASN A 225 -1.93 8.00 -0.18
C ASN A 225 -2.52 9.39 0.11
N VAL A 226 -2.15 10.01 1.23
CA VAL A 226 -2.55 11.39 1.56
C VAL A 226 -1.65 12.41 0.85
N GLU A 227 -2.17 13.28 -0.01
CA GLU A 227 -1.35 14.21 -0.82
C GLU A 227 -1.24 15.61 -0.22
N LYS A 228 -2.28 16.07 0.48
CA LYS A 228 -2.43 17.47 0.93
C LYS A 228 -2.68 17.56 2.44
N ILE A 229 -2.14 18.61 3.06
CA ILE A 229 -2.34 18.90 4.49
C ILE A 229 -3.83 19.00 4.86
N PRO A 230 -4.67 19.77 4.13
CA PRO A 230 -6.09 19.89 4.48
C PRO A 230 -6.85 18.56 4.42
N GLN A 231 -6.39 17.61 3.59
CA GLN A 231 -7.01 16.28 3.54
C GLN A 231 -6.78 15.54 4.86
N LEU A 232 -5.54 15.54 5.36
CA LEU A 232 -5.23 14.90 6.63
C LEU A 232 -5.94 15.60 7.79
N GLU A 233 -5.94 16.92 7.82
CA GLU A 233 -6.64 17.70 8.84
C GLU A 233 -8.13 17.34 8.86
N GLN A 234 -8.81 17.32 7.71
CA GLN A 234 -10.24 16.99 7.64
C GLN A 234 -10.52 15.53 8.03
N LEU A 235 -9.67 14.60 7.59
CA LEU A 235 -9.75 13.19 8.01
C LEU A 235 -9.59 13.04 9.52
N LEU A 236 -8.87 13.94 10.19
CA LEU A 236 -8.70 14.03 11.64
C LEU A 236 -9.63 15.09 12.28
N LEU A 237 -10.78 15.36 11.64
CA LEU A 237 -11.82 16.29 12.06
C LEU A 237 -11.37 17.74 12.30
N GLY A 238 -10.23 18.18 11.78
CA GLY A 238 -9.72 19.55 11.89
C GLY A 238 -9.07 19.86 13.24
N ASP A 239 -8.71 18.85 14.03
CA ASP A 239 -7.89 19.05 15.21
C ASP A 239 -6.41 19.15 14.82
N LYS A 240 -5.74 20.24 15.22
CA LYS A 240 -4.30 20.41 15.02
C LYS A 240 -3.49 19.41 15.84
N GLN A 241 -4.09 18.81 16.87
CA GLN A 241 -3.49 17.73 17.64
C GLN A 241 -4.38 16.50 17.59
N ALA A 242 -4.08 15.61 16.64
CA ALA A 242 -4.72 14.31 16.51
C ALA A 242 -4.72 13.47 17.81
N ALA A 243 -3.81 13.76 18.74
CA ALA A 243 -3.74 13.15 20.06
C ALA A 243 -5.00 13.37 20.93
N ASN A 244 -5.76 14.45 20.69
CA ASN A 244 -7.00 14.72 21.44
C ASN A 244 -8.22 14.04 20.83
N LEU A 245 -8.08 13.54 19.59
CA LEU A 245 -9.18 12.95 18.84
C LEU A 245 -9.43 11.50 19.24
N PHE A 246 -8.37 10.74 19.53
CA PHE A 246 -8.44 9.32 19.84
C PHE A 246 -7.96 9.05 21.26
N GLY A 247 -8.43 7.96 21.86
CA GLY A 247 -8.01 7.56 23.19
C GLY A 247 -6.53 7.16 23.28
N PRO A 248 -5.94 7.18 24.49
CA PRO A 248 -4.58 6.69 24.72
C PRO A 248 -4.36 5.27 24.20
N GLY A 249 -3.16 4.99 23.69
CA GLY A 249 -2.82 3.73 23.04
C GLY A 249 -3.20 3.65 21.55
N SER A 250 -3.78 4.71 20.97
CA SER A 250 -4.13 4.75 19.54
C SER A 250 -2.92 4.93 18.64
N ARG A 251 -3.01 4.38 17.43
CA ARG A 251 -1.95 4.35 16.42
C ARG A 251 -2.50 4.67 15.05
N ILE A 252 -1.84 5.59 14.36
CA ILE A 252 -2.20 5.95 12.99
C ILE A 252 -1.00 5.76 12.09
N ILE A 253 -1.18 5.06 10.97
CA ILE A 253 -0.20 5.03 9.88
C ILE A 253 -0.71 5.91 8.75
N VAL A 254 0.13 6.83 8.27
CA VAL A 254 -0.18 7.67 7.11
C VAL A 254 0.85 7.40 6.03
N THR A 255 0.43 7.06 4.81
CA THR A 255 1.35 6.96 3.68
C THR A 255 1.25 8.21 2.81
N THR A 256 2.39 8.77 2.42
CA THR A 256 2.41 9.96 1.56
C THR A 256 3.71 10.06 0.75
N ARG A 257 3.66 10.83 -0.34
CA ARG A 257 4.85 11.26 -1.09
C ARG A 257 5.33 12.66 -0.66
N ASN A 258 4.51 13.36 0.13
CA ASN A 258 4.71 14.73 0.54
C ASN A 258 5.06 14.81 2.04
N ARG A 259 6.35 14.99 2.32
CA ARG A 259 6.89 15.02 3.68
C ARG A 259 6.20 16.04 4.58
N ARG A 260 5.81 17.21 4.05
CA ARG A 260 5.15 18.28 4.81
C ARG A 260 3.82 17.87 5.42
N VAL A 261 3.10 16.93 4.79
CA VAL A 261 1.85 16.40 5.35
C VAL A 261 2.11 15.71 6.69
N LEU A 262 3.23 14.99 6.81
CA LEU A 262 3.60 14.28 8.02
C LEU A 262 4.16 15.22 9.09
N GLU A 263 5.01 16.16 8.69
CA GLU A 263 5.60 17.15 9.61
C GLU A 263 4.52 18.02 10.25
N ASN A 264 3.53 18.46 9.45
CA ASN A 264 2.40 19.23 9.96
C ASN A 264 1.54 18.43 10.95
N ALA A 265 1.43 17.12 10.76
CA ALA A 265 0.72 16.22 11.66
C ALA A 265 1.54 15.79 12.90
N GLY A 266 2.81 16.20 13.01
CA GLY A 266 3.70 15.78 14.09
C GLY A 266 4.00 14.27 14.06
N ALA A 267 4.00 13.66 12.88
CA ALA A 267 4.21 12.22 12.73
C ALA A 267 5.69 11.83 12.85
N ASN A 268 5.94 10.63 13.37
CA ASN A 268 7.25 9.98 13.30
C ASN A 268 7.46 9.48 11.87
N ILE A 269 8.36 10.12 11.13
CA ILE A 269 8.56 9.84 9.70
C ILE A 269 9.52 8.67 9.52
N TYR A 270 9.03 7.64 8.83
CA TYR A 270 9.83 6.52 8.32
C TYR A 270 9.99 6.66 6.80
N GLU A 271 11.23 6.87 6.35
CA GLU A 271 11.56 6.89 4.93
C GLU A 271 11.69 5.47 4.40
N VAL A 272 10.81 5.10 3.48
CA VAL A 272 10.79 3.76 2.87
C VAL A 272 11.95 3.64 1.89
N LYS A 273 12.88 2.73 2.21
CA LYS A 273 14.09 2.48 1.41
C LYS A 273 13.81 1.61 0.19
N HIS A 274 14.66 1.77 -0.83
CA HIS A 274 14.70 0.92 -2.01
C HIS A 274 15.05 -0.53 -1.66
N LEU A 275 14.67 -1.46 -2.54
CA LEU A 275 15.10 -2.84 -2.44
C LEU A 275 16.61 -2.96 -2.67
N HIS A 276 17.26 -3.80 -1.89
CA HIS A 276 18.65 -4.18 -2.14
C HIS A 276 18.75 -5.00 -3.43
N SER A 277 19.95 -5.11 -4.00
CA SER A 277 20.16 -5.83 -5.26
C SER A 277 19.67 -7.28 -5.20
N HIS A 278 19.86 -7.97 -4.07
CA HIS A 278 19.39 -9.35 -3.90
C HIS A 278 17.86 -9.44 -3.84
N GLU A 279 17.19 -8.58 -3.08
CA GLU A 279 15.73 -8.50 -3.00
C GLU A 279 15.12 -8.11 -4.35
N SER A 280 15.80 -7.23 -5.08
CA SER A 280 15.37 -6.78 -6.39
C SER A 280 15.41 -7.90 -7.42
N LEU A 281 16.47 -8.71 -7.41
CA LEU A 281 16.58 -9.91 -8.24
C LEU A 281 15.53 -10.96 -7.87
N GLN A 282 15.27 -11.16 -6.58
CA GLN A 282 14.21 -12.05 -6.12
C GLN A 282 12.84 -11.59 -6.64
N LEU A 283 12.48 -10.32 -6.40
CA LEU A 283 11.21 -9.76 -6.88
C LEU A 283 11.10 -9.80 -8.41
N PHE A 284 12.20 -9.55 -9.13
CA PHE A 284 12.23 -9.69 -10.57
C PHE A 284 11.95 -11.13 -10.99
N GLY A 285 12.59 -12.11 -10.34
CA GLY A 285 12.41 -13.51 -10.67
C GLY A 285 10.99 -14.03 -10.42
N ILE A 286 10.32 -13.49 -9.39
CA ILE A 286 8.90 -13.74 -9.13
C ILE A 286 8.05 -13.36 -10.35
N HIS A 287 8.29 -12.20 -10.94
CA HIS A 287 7.48 -11.67 -12.03
C HIS A 287 7.92 -12.12 -13.43
N ALA A 288 9.22 -12.29 -13.66
CA ALA A 288 9.78 -12.69 -14.96
C ALA A 288 9.77 -14.22 -15.17
N PHE A 289 9.84 -15.00 -14.10
CA PHE A 289 9.96 -16.48 -14.16
C PHE A 289 8.87 -17.22 -13.35
N LYS A 290 7.88 -16.53 -12.78
CA LYS A 290 6.82 -17.12 -11.93
C LYS A 290 7.38 -17.95 -10.77
N ASN A 291 8.32 -17.38 -10.02
CA ASN A 291 9.03 -18.03 -8.90
C ASN A 291 9.94 -19.21 -9.30
N CYS A 292 10.20 -19.44 -10.59
CA CYS A 292 11.22 -20.38 -11.02
C CYS A 292 12.62 -19.74 -10.97
N LEU A 293 13.65 -20.53 -10.71
CA LEU A 293 15.03 -20.06 -10.84
C LEU A 293 15.31 -19.71 -12.31
N PRO A 294 15.91 -18.54 -12.61
CA PRO A 294 16.39 -18.26 -13.96
C PRO A 294 17.38 -19.35 -14.40
N SER A 295 17.29 -19.80 -15.65
CA SER A 295 18.40 -20.57 -16.21
C SER A 295 19.65 -19.67 -16.29
N ASP A 296 20.84 -20.27 -16.29
CA ASP A 296 22.11 -19.53 -16.31
C ASP A 296 22.16 -18.50 -17.45
N ASP A 297 21.51 -18.80 -18.58
CA ASP A 297 21.39 -17.93 -19.75
C ASP A 297 20.65 -16.60 -19.50
N TYR A 298 19.88 -16.46 -18.41
CA TYR A 298 19.12 -15.25 -18.12
C TYR A 298 19.65 -14.48 -16.91
N LEU A 299 20.68 -14.98 -16.21
CA LEU A 299 21.23 -14.35 -15.02
C LEU A 299 21.79 -12.95 -15.32
N ASP A 300 22.64 -12.83 -16.35
CA ASP A 300 23.25 -11.56 -16.74
C ASP A 300 22.20 -10.53 -17.14
N LEU A 301 21.22 -10.94 -17.95
CA LEU A 301 20.14 -10.06 -18.42
C LEU A 301 19.20 -9.66 -17.28
N SER A 302 18.97 -10.54 -16.30
CA SER A 302 18.21 -10.20 -15.09
C SER A 302 18.93 -9.14 -14.26
N GLY A 303 20.26 -9.22 -14.16
CA GLY A 303 21.09 -8.19 -13.55
C GLY A 303 20.97 -6.85 -14.25
N VAL A 304 21.05 -6.83 -15.60
CA VAL A 304 20.85 -5.62 -16.41
C VAL A 304 19.45 -5.05 -16.19
N ALA A 305 18.41 -5.88 -16.29
CA ALA A 305 17.02 -5.47 -16.08
C ALA A 305 16.80 -4.81 -14.71
N VAL A 306 17.22 -5.47 -13.64
CA VAL A 306 17.12 -4.94 -12.27
C VAL A 306 17.94 -3.66 -12.10
N SER A 307 19.10 -3.58 -12.77
CA SER A 307 19.93 -2.37 -12.71
C SER A 307 19.20 -1.14 -13.28
N HIS A 308 18.34 -1.28 -14.29
CA HIS A 308 17.50 -0.19 -14.79
C HIS A 308 16.46 0.26 -13.75
N CYS A 309 15.92 -0.67 -12.97
CA CYS A 309 14.88 -0.36 -11.98
C CYS A 309 15.39 0.30 -10.70
N LYS A 310 16.70 0.23 -10.42
CA LYS A 310 17.38 0.80 -9.23
C LYS A 310 16.63 0.53 -7.91
N GLY A 311 16.17 -0.70 -7.74
CA GLY A 311 15.51 -1.13 -6.50
C GLY A 311 14.10 -0.58 -6.27
N SER A 312 13.46 0.03 -7.27
CA SER A 312 12.03 0.38 -7.22
C SER A 312 11.15 -0.87 -7.42
N PRO A 313 10.37 -1.32 -6.42
CA PRO A 313 9.56 -2.52 -6.53
C PRO A 313 8.58 -2.49 -7.71
N LEU A 314 7.92 -1.35 -7.94
CA LEU A 314 6.97 -1.20 -9.02
C LEU A 314 7.65 -1.31 -10.39
N ALA A 315 8.82 -0.69 -10.56
CA ALA A 315 9.58 -0.77 -11.81
C ALA A 315 10.00 -2.21 -12.10
N ILE A 316 10.49 -2.91 -11.07
CA ILE A 316 10.90 -4.32 -11.15
C ILE A 316 9.72 -5.21 -11.57
N LYS A 317 8.56 -5.02 -10.95
CA LYS A 317 7.34 -5.76 -11.28
C LYS A 317 6.92 -5.54 -12.74
N VAL A 318 6.85 -4.28 -13.19
CA VAL A 318 6.46 -3.96 -14.57
C VAL A 318 7.44 -4.56 -15.56
N LEU A 319 8.75 -4.40 -15.34
CA LEU A 319 9.78 -4.93 -16.22
C LEU A 319 9.77 -6.47 -16.25
N GLY A 320 9.63 -7.11 -15.09
CA GLY A 320 9.53 -8.57 -15.00
C GLY A 320 8.32 -9.11 -15.76
N CYS A 321 7.15 -8.49 -15.60
CA CYS A 321 5.95 -8.86 -16.34
C CYS A 321 6.09 -8.65 -17.87
N ALA A 322 6.75 -7.58 -18.31
CA ALA A 322 6.97 -7.31 -19.73
C ALA A 322 7.85 -8.38 -20.41
N LEU A 323 8.79 -8.94 -19.65
CA LEU A 323 9.77 -9.93 -20.10
C LEU A 323 9.31 -11.39 -19.90
N LEU A 324 8.22 -11.59 -19.16
CA LEU A 324 7.64 -12.91 -18.87
C LEU A 324 7.28 -13.67 -20.17
N ASN A 325 7.68 -14.95 -20.23
CA ASN A 325 7.49 -15.85 -21.38
C ASN A 325 8.12 -15.34 -22.70
N LYS A 326 9.11 -14.45 -22.64
CA LYS A 326 9.84 -13.96 -23.83
C LYS A 326 11.17 -14.69 -23.99
N GLN A 327 11.59 -14.85 -25.24
CA GLN A 327 12.89 -15.44 -25.57
C GLN A 327 14.04 -14.44 -25.30
N ARG A 328 15.25 -14.97 -25.13
CA ARG A 328 16.45 -14.18 -24.82
C ARG A 328 16.72 -13.04 -25.80
N SER A 329 16.57 -13.27 -27.10
CA SER A 329 16.77 -12.24 -28.13
C SER A 329 15.82 -11.04 -27.97
N TYR A 330 14.60 -11.28 -27.53
CA TYR A 330 13.65 -10.22 -27.19
C TYR A 330 14.11 -9.44 -25.97
N TRP A 331 14.62 -10.11 -24.92
CA TRP A 331 15.15 -9.43 -23.74
C TRP A 331 16.31 -8.50 -24.10
N GLU A 332 17.28 -8.99 -24.87
CA GLU A 332 18.44 -8.20 -25.32
C GLU A 332 17.99 -6.96 -26.10
N SER A 333 17.09 -7.13 -27.08
CA SER A 333 16.57 -6.00 -27.85
C SER A 333 15.76 -5.03 -27.00
N PHE A 334 14.92 -5.53 -26.09
CA PHE A 334 14.05 -4.70 -25.26
C PHE A 334 14.86 -3.89 -24.23
N LEU A 335 15.82 -4.53 -23.54
CA LEU A 335 16.70 -3.86 -22.58
C LEU A 335 17.64 -2.86 -23.27
N TYR A 336 18.09 -3.17 -24.49
CA TYR A 336 18.86 -2.23 -25.30
C TYR A 336 18.06 -0.98 -25.68
N GLU A 337 16.82 -1.15 -26.14
CA GLU A 337 15.91 -0.04 -26.43
C GLU A 337 15.57 0.74 -25.16
N LEU A 338 15.34 0.07 -24.04
CA LEU A 338 15.07 0.69 -22.75
C LEU A 338 16.23 1.58 -22.29
N GLY A 339 17.48 1.14 -22.50
CA GLY A 339 18.67 1.95 -22.22
C GLY A 339 18.78 3.21 -23.09
N LYS A 340 18.20 3.21 -24.30
CA LYS A 340 18.17 4.39 -25.19
C LYS A 340 17.00 5.32 -24.87
N ASN A 341 15.81 4.74 -24.77
CA ASN A 341 14.54 5.42 -24.57
C ASN A 341 13.87 4.84 -23.32
N PRO A 342 14.14 5.42 -22.15
CA PRO A 342 13.62 4.90 -20.90
C PRO A 342 12.17 5.33 -20.76
N LYS A 343 11.27 4.59 -21.41
CA LYS A 343 9.84 4.75 -21.28
C LYS A 343 9.28 3.44 -20.75
N LEU A 344 8.85 3.48 -19.50
CA LEU A 344 8.20 2.36 -18.83
C LEU A 344 6.77 2.76 -18.48
N GLU A 345 5.87 1.78 -18.36
CA GLU A 345 4.49 2.01 -17.92
C GLU A 345 4.38 2.60 -16.49
N ILE A 346 5.49 2.71 -15.76
CA ILE A 346 5.54 3.38 -14.44
C ILE A 346 5.59 4.91 -14.54
N ASP A 347 5.74 5.47 -15.74
CA ASP A 347 5.86 6.91 -15.99
C ASP A 347 4.73 7.69 -15.32
N ASP A 348 3.48 7.23 -15.43
CA ASP A 348 2.32 7.92 -14.86
C ASP A 348 2.39 7.99 -13.34
N VAL A 349 2.90 6.92 -12.70
CA VAL A 349 3.04 6.87 -11.24
C VAL A 349 4.12 7.83 -10.76
N LEU A 350 5.24 7.94 -11.48
CA LEU A 350 6.33 8.88 -11.15
C LEU A 350 5.94 10.33 -11.46
N ARG A 351 5.22 10.56 -12.56
CA ARG A 351 4.83 11.90 -13.03
C ARG A 351 3.88 12.61 -12.07
N ARG A 352 3.04 11.92 -11.28
CA ARG A 352 2.10 12.56 -10.33
C ARG A 352 2.75 13.63 -9.44
N SER A 353 3.86 13.29 -8.78
CA SER A 353 4.58 14.23 -7.89
C SER A 353 5.12 15.45 -8.66
N TYR A 354 5.52 15.26 -9.92
CA TYR A 354 5.95 16.34 -10.80
C TYR A 354 4.77 17.19 -11.31
N SER A 355 3.65 16.57 -11.66
CA SER A 355 2.46 17.22 -12.21
C SER A 355 1.87 18.26 -11.26
N GLU A 356 1.96 18.01 -9.94
CA GLU A 356 1.50 18.91 -8.88
C GLU A 356 2.39 20.12 -8.64
N LEU A 357 3.58 20.18 -9.24
CA LEU A 357 4.48 21.33 -9.09
C LEU A 357 4.00 22.54 -9.92
N GLU A 358 4.26 23.73 -9.40
CA GLU A 358 4.17 24.97 -10.16
C GLU A 358 5.16 24.98 -11.33
N THR A 359 4.84 25.70 -12.40
CA THR A 359 5.61 25.75 -13.65
C THR A 359 7.10 26.06 -13.44
N VAL A 360 7.42 26.98 -12.53
CA VAL A 360 8.81 27.35 -12.23
C VAL A 360 9.57 26.19 -11.55
N LYS A 361 8.92 25.51 -10.61
CA LYS A 361 9.48 24.36 -9.87
C LYS A 361 9.61 23.13 -10.79
N LYS A 362 8.70 22.95 -11.74
CA LYS A 362 8.82 21.94 -12.81
C LYS A 362 10.08 22.16 -13.64
N SER A 363 10.31 23.39 -14.10
CA SER A 363 11.53 23.72 -14.85
C SER A 363 12.78 23.46 -14.02
N LEU A 364 12.79 23.88 -12.74
CA LEU A 364 13.93 23.64 -11.85
C LEU A 364 14.23 22.15 -11.67
N PHE A 365 13.20 21.33 -11.45
CA PHE A 365 13.38 19.88 -11.37
C PHE A 365 14.02 19.32 -12.63
N LEU A 366 13.54 19.71 -13.81
CA LEU A 366 14.10 19.26 -15.08
C LEU A 366 15.56 19.71 -15.24
N ASP A 367 15.92 20.92 -14.82
CA ASP A 367 17.31 21.40 -14.87
C ASP A 367 18.23 20.57 -13.97
N ILE A 368 17.82 20.31 -12.73
CA ILE A 368 18.60 19.50 -11.77
C ILE A 368 18.71 18.05 -12.26
N ALA A 369 17.59 17.43 -12.67
CA ALA A 369 17.55 16.04 -13.09
C ALA A 369 18.34 15.78 -14.38
N CYS A 370 18.32 16.73 -15.33
CA CYS A 370 19.00 16.58 -16.62
C CYS A 370 20.49 16.92 -16.56
N PHE A 371 20.87 18.01 -15.87
CA PHE A 371 22.22 18.59 -16.02
C PHE A 371 23.06 18.57 -14.74
N TYR A 372 22.43 18.58 -13.56
CA TYR A 372 23.13 18.72 -12.30
C TYR A 372 22.91 17.55 -11.33
N PRO A 373 22.93 16.28 -11.80
CA PRO A 373 22.86 15.17 -10.87
C PRO A 373 24.10 15.21 -9.96
N ARG A 374 23.89 15.14 -8.64
CA ARG A 374 24.96 15.14 -7.62
C ARG A 374 25.64 16.50 -7.38
N LEU A 375 24.93 17.60 -7.65
CA LEU A 375 25.37 18.96 -7.29
C LEU A 375 25.56 19.07 -5.76
N ILE A 376 26.64 19.72 -5.33
CA ILE A 376 26.92 19.95 -3.91
C ILE A 376 25.84 20.87 -3.34
N LYS A 377 25.30 20.53 -2.15
CA LYS A 377 24.20 21.25 -1.49
C LYS A 377 24.50 22.74 -1.29
N SER A 378 25.72 23.08 -0.85
CA SER A 378 26.12 24.48 -0.64
C SER A 378 26.03 25.31 -1.92
N LEU A 379 26.48 24.75 -3.05
CA LEU A 379 26.34 25.38 -4.37
C LEU A 379 24.88 25.43 -4.82
N ALA A 380 24.12 24.36 -4.64
CA ALA A 380 22.73 24.33 -5.04
C ALA A 380 21.90 25.43 -4.35
N ILE A 381 22.15 25.68 -3.07
CA ILE A 381 21.48 26.75 -2.30
C ILE A 381 21.93 28.14 -2.76
N GLU A 382 23.14 28.30 -3.30
CA GLU A 382 23.61 29.56 -3.89
C GLU A 382 22.93 29.87 -5.22
N TYR A 383 22.73 28.86 -6.07
CA TYR A 383 22.17 29.03 -7.41
C TYR A 383 20.63 28.98 -7.46
N PHE A 384 19.99 28.29 -6.50
CA PHE A 384 18.55 28.07 -6.51
C PHE A 384 17.90 28.52 -5.20
N PRO A 385 16.67 29.08 -5.24
CA PRO A 385 15.93 29.39 -4.03
C PRO A 385 15.78 28.15 -3.13
N SER A 386 16.21 28.27 -1.87
CA SER A 386 16.16 27.16 -0.90
C SER A 386 14.74 26.59 -0.74
N SER A 387 13.72 27.44 -0.75
CA SER A 387 12.31 27.04 -0.69
C SER A 387 11.90 26.14 -1.85
N TYR A 388 12.46 26.33 -3.05
CA TYR A 388 12.12 25.52 -4.22
C TYR A 388 12.79 24.15 -4.13
N LEU A 389 14.05 24.09 -3.68
CA LEU A 389 14.75 22.83 -3.43
C LEU A 389 14.02 22.02 -2.35
N GLU A 390 13.58 22.68 -1.28
CA GLU A 390 12.83 22.04 -0.21
C GLU A 390 11.49 21.47 -0.69
N ASP A 391 10.75 22.19 -1.53
CA ASP A 391 9.50 21.69 -2.13
C ASP A 391 9.72 20.41 -2.95
N LEU A 392 10.80 20.35 -3.73
CA LEU A 392 11.15 19.18 -4.54
C LEU A 392 11.55 17.98 -3.67
N ILE A 393 12.31 18.21 -2.60
CA ILE A 393 12.68 17.18 -1.62
C ILE A 393 11.43 16.67 -0.90
N ASN A 394 10.56 17.57 -0.45
CA ASN A 394 9.34 17.23 0.25
C ASN A 394 8.43 16.34 -0.61
N LYS A 395 8.39 16.55 -1.93
CA LYS A 395 7.66 15.68 -2.88
C LYS A 395 8.40 14.40 -3.29
N SER A 396 9.52 14.06 -2.63
CA SER A 396 10.36 12.90 -2.91
C SER A 396 10.92 12.87 -4.35
N LEU A 397 11.13 14.05 -4.96
CA LEU A 397 11.70 14.17 -6.31
C LEU A 397 13.24 14.32 -6.27
N LEU A 398 13.75 14.85 -5.16
CA LEU A 398 15.17 15.01 -4.86
C LEU A 398 15.46 14.46 -3.46
N SER A 399 16.71 14.10 -3.19
CA SER A 399 17.21 13.80 -1.85
C SER A 399 18.55 14.49 -1.61
N TYR A 400 18.89 14.73 -0.34
CA TYR A 400 20.27 15.05 0.04
C TYR A 400 20.96 13.77 0.47
N VAL A 401 22.13 13.51 -0.09
CA VAL A 401 22.95 12.35 0.24
C VAL A 401 24.32 12.84 0.70
N PHE A 402 24.73 12.38 1.88
CA PHE A 402 26.04 12.67 2.43
C PHE A 402 27.09 11.74 1.81
N SER A 403 28.14 12.33 1.24
CA SER A 403 29.30 11.59 0.72
C SER A 403 30.38 11.53 1.80
N GLU A 404 30.52 10.39 2.47
CA GLU A 404 31.56 10.19 3.49
C GLU A 404 32.98 10.44 2.94
N ARG A 405 33.21 10.10 1.67
CA ARG A 405 34.52 10.28 1.01
C ARG A 405 34.92 11.75 0.86
N GLU A 406 33.93 12.62 0.65
CA GLU A 406 34.16 14.04 0.37
C GLU A 406 33.79 14.94 1.55
N GLY A 407 33.13 14.40 2.58
CA GLY A 407 32.65 15.18 3.73
C GLY A 407 31.57 16.21 3.38
N LEU A 408 30.84 16.01 2.27
CA LEU A 408 29.90 16.98 1.71
C LEU A 408 28.55 16.35 1.39
N GLU A 409 27.47 17.13 1.54
CA GLU A 409 26.12 16.76 1.09
C GLU A 409 25.91 17.14 -0.38
N ARG A 410 25.26 16.25 -1.14
CA ARG A 410 24.94 16.45 -2.55
C ARG A 410 23.46 16.21 -2.80
N ILE A 411 22.89 16.89 -3.79
CA ILE A 411 21.55 16.62 -4.31
C ILE A 411 21.61 15.36 -5.17
N GLU A 412 20.83 14.36 -4.83
CA GLU A 412 20.63 13.18 -5.66
C GLU A 412 19.22 13.17 -6.25
N VAL A 413 19.14 12.75 -7.51
CA VAL A 413 17.88 12.47 -8.21
C VAL A 413 17.90 10.98 -8.49
N HIS A 414 16.82 10.27 -8.17
CA HIS A 414 16.72 8.85 -8.48
C HIS A 414 16.78 8.63 -10.00
N ASP A 415 17.44 7.57 -10.48
CA ASP A 415 17.67 7.41 -11.93
C ASP A 415 16.35 7.29 -12.72
N LEU A 416 15.32 6.61 -12.19
CA LEU A 416 13.98 6.59 -12.81
C LEU A 416 13.35 7.98 -12.94
N LEU A 417 13.65 8.91 -12.01
CA LEU A 417 13.17 10.29 -12.11
C LEU A 417 13.97 11.09 -13.14
N LYS A 418 15.26 10.80 -13.33
CA LYS A 418 16.07 11.37 -14.43
C LYS A 418 15.56 10.89 -15.78
N GLU A 419 15.25 9.60 -15.89
CA GLU A 419 14.67 8.98 -17.07
C GLU A 419 13.34 9.64 -17.43
N MET A 420 12.44 9.79 -16.45
CA MET A 420 11.19 10.53 -16.60
C MET A 420 11.43 11.98 -17.03
N ALA A 421 12.41 12.69 -16.46
CA ALA A 421 12.73 14.06 -16.85
C ALA A 421 13.14 14.16 -18.32
N TRP A 422 13.97 13.23 -18.80
CA TRP A 422 14.36 13.16 -20.21
C TRP A 422 13.19 12.79 -21.13
N ALA A 423 12.30 11.89 -20.69
CA ALA A 423 11.08 11.57 -21.43
C ALA A 423 10.18 12.80 -21.60
N ILE A 424 9.99 13.59 -20.54
CA ILE A 424 9.23 14.86 -20.58
C ILE A 424 9.86 15.83 -21.59
N VAL A 425 11.17 16.06 -21.50
CA VAL A 425 11.90 16.94 -22.44
C VAL A 425 11.76 16.47 -23.89
N ASN A 426 11.77 15.16 -24.12
CA ASN A 426 11.63 14.58 -25.45
C ASN A 426 10.22 14.75 -26.03
N GLU A 427 9.20 14.82 -25.18
CA GLU A 427 7.79 15.03 -25.52
C GLU A 427 7.44 16.51 -25.79
N GLU A 428 8.21 17.46 -25.26
CA GLU A 428 7.92 18.91 -25.41
C GLU A 428 7.83 19.36 -26.87
N SER A 429 8.76 18.93 -27.71
CA SER A 429 8.82 19.32 -29.13
C SER A 429 9.82 18.50 -29.94
N LYS A 430 9.86 18.76 -31.25
CA LYS A 430 10.91 18.28 -32.16
C LYS A 430 12.29 18.73 -31.67
N LEU A 431 13.33 17.95 -31.99
CA LEU A 431 14.72 18.12 -31.52
C LEU A 431 15.19 19.59 -31.49
N GLU A 432 14.94 20.33 -32.57
CA GLU A 432 15.33 21.74 -32.77
C GLU A 432 14.69 22.72 -31.78
N ASN A 433 13.54 22.38 -31.20
CA ASN A 433 12.75 23.27 -30.36
C ASN A 433 12.71 22.85 -28.88
N ARG A 434 13.34 21.72 -28.51
CA ARG A 434 13.33 21.19 -27.14
C ARG A 434 13.95 22.19 -26.16
N SER A 435 13.44 22.22 -24.93
CA SER A 435 14.02 23.09 -23.89
C SER A 435 15.44 22.65 -23.49
N ARG A 436 15.74 21.35 -23.58
CA ARG A 436 16.97 20.70 -23.10
C ARG A 436 17.45 19.63 -24.10
N LEU A 437 18.76 19.43 -24.19
CA LEU A 437 19.39 18.50 -25.14
C LEU A 437 20.25 17.47 -24.39
N LYS A 438 20.13 16.19 -24.77
CA LYS A 438 20.69 15.05 -24.02
C LYS A 438 22.08 14.62 -24.48
N ASN A 439 22.26 14.46 -25.80
CA ASN A 439 23.44 13.80 -26.35
C ASN A 439 24.30 14.75 -27.18
N TYR A 440 25.61 14.51 -27.17
CA TYR A 440 26.57 15.22 -28.03
C TYR A 440 26.18 15.14 -29.51
N ASP A 441 25.64 14.00 -29.97
CA ASP A 441 25.15 13.85 -31.34
C ASP A 441 23.97 14.76 -31.66
N ASP A 442 23.07 14.98 -30.71
CA ASP A 442 21.92 15.88 -30.89
C ASP A 442 22.39 17.34 -30.95
N ILE A 443 23.33 17.70 -30.07
CA ILE A 443 23.96 19.03 -30.07
C ILE A 443 24.75 19.25 -31.36
N TYR A 444 25.53 18.26 -31.81
CA TYR A 444 26.31 18.32 -33.03
C TYR A 444 25.43 18.41 -34.27
N LYS A 445 24.35 17.61 -34.35
CA LYS A 445 23.36 17.70 -35.44
C LYS A 445 22.72 19.08 -35.51
N LEU A 446 22.38 19.68 -34.37
CA LEU A 446 21.79 21.03 -34.34
C LEU A 446 22.80 22.12 -34.71
N LEU A 447 24.04 22.01 -34.24
CA LEU A 447 25.12 22.92 -34.60
C LEU A 447 25.49 22.82 -36.09
N ALA A 448 25.43 21.63 -36.68
CA ALA A 448 25.72 21.39 -38.09
C ALA A 448 24.64 21.96 -39.04
N VAL A 449 23.39 22.10 -38.58
CA VAL A 449 22.28 22.64 -39.38
C VAL A 449 22.17 24.18 -39.28
N GLY A 450 22.92 24.82 -38.37
CA GLY A 450 22.97 26.28 -38.24
C GLY A 450 21.75 26.92 -37.57
N ASP A 451 20.77 26.12 -37.14
CA ASP A 451 19.46 26.58 -36.67
C ASP A 451 19.35 26.63 -35.13
N VAL A 452 20.44 27.03 -34.48
CA VAL A 452 20.49 27.09 -33.01
C VAL A 452 20.05 28.47 -32.54
N LYS A 453 18.89 28.57 -31.89
CA LYS A 453 18.59 29.70 -30.99
C LYS A 453 19.58 29.66 -29.82
N THR A 454 20.68 30.37 -30.00
CA THR A 454 21.92 30.42 -29.21
C THR A 454 21.75 30.80 -27.74
N SER A 455 20.56 31.20 -27.29
CA SER A 455 20.29 31.55 -25.89
C SER A 455 20.15 30.35 -24.93
N ARG A 456 19.97 29.11 -25.44
CA ARG A 456 19.62 27.95 -24.59
C ARG A 456 20.79 27.02 -24.21
N ILE A 457 21.86 26.99 -25.01
CA ILE A 457 23.10 26.25 -24.70
C ILE A 457 23.89 26.95 -23.56
N PHE A 458 23.70 28.26 -23.40
CA PHE A 458 24.48 29.11 -22.49
C PHE A 458 24.23 28.87 -20.98
N ASN A 459 23.07 28.34 -20.58
CA ASN A 459 22.81 28.03 -19.16
C ASN A 459 23.66 26.86 -18.64
N TYR A 460 24.09 25.94 -19.52
CA TYR A 460 24.99 24.84 -19.18
C TYR A 460 26.42 25.33 -18.87
N LEU A 461 26.88 26.39 -19.55
CA LEU A 461 28.24 26.92 -19.42
C LEU A 461 28.37 27.99 -18.32
N ASN A 462 27.32 28.76 -18.04
CA ASN A 462 27.41 29.89 -17.11
C ASN A 462 27.36 29.51 -15.62
N ILE A 463 26.79 28.36 -15.24
CA ILE A 463 26.79 27.91 -13.83
C ILE A 463 28.15 27.30 -13.43
N MET A 464 28.95 26.85 -14.40
CA MET A 464 30.31 26.32 -14.17
C MET A 464 31.38 27.42 -13.98
N LYS A 465 31.02 28.70 -14.16
CA LYS A 465 31.89 29.80 -13.74
C LYS A 465 31.51 30.21 -12.31
N PRO A 466 32.35 29.96 -11.29
CA PRO A 466 32.15 30.61 -10.00
C PRO A 466 32.13 32.12 -10.23
N LYS A 467 31.20 32.82 -9.59
CA LYS A 467 31.24 34.29 -9.56
C LYS A 467 32.60 34.68 -8.99
N GLU A 468 33.48 35.23 -9.82
CA GLU A 468 34.63 35.96 -9.32
C GLU A 468 34.08 37.00 -8.36
N LYS A 469 34.48 36.89 -7.08
CA LYS A 469 34.14 37.88 -6.07
C LYS A 469 34.58 39.23 -6.62
N HIS A 470 33.63 40.14 -6.82
CA HIS A 470 33.94 41.56 -6.95
C HIS A 470 34.69 42.00 -5.70
N GLY A 471 36.01 41.99 -5.79
CA GLY A 471 36.94 42.52 -4.82
C GLY A 471 37.81 43.54 -5.53
N SER A 472 37.62 44.80 -5.13
CA SER A 472 38.57 45.91 -5.19
C SER A 472 39.18 46.28 -6.54
N SER A 473 38.80 47.47 -7.00
CA SER A 473 39.69 48.42 -7.67
C SER A 473 41.13 48.31 -7.15
N PHE A 474 42.11 48.17 -8.05
CA PHE A 474 43.32 48.99 -8.12
C PHE A 474 43.95 48.80 -9.50
N GLU A 475 44.00 49.91 -10.24
CA GLU A 475 44.76 50.28 -11.45
C GLU A 475 45.03 49.26 -12.57
#